data_AF-A0A9P9IX50-F1
#
_entry.id   AF-A0A9P9IX50-F1
#
_cell.length_a   1.000
_cell.length_b   1.000
_cell.length_c   1.000
_cell.angle_alpha   90.00
_cell.angle_beta   90.00
_cell.angle_gamma   90.00
#
_symmetry.space_group_name_H-M   'P 1'
#
loop_
_entity.id
_entity.type
_entity.pdbx_description
1 polymer ?
#
loop_
_entity_poly.entity_id
_entity_poly.type
_entity_poly.pdbx_seq_one_letter_code
_entity_poly.pdbx_strand_id
1 'polypeptide(L)'
;MDAAIAAKVPRYIPSEFGIDTRKYRNLKISSLLMPKIRNTFNHAYHSIQPQLRKYYVVNSGDEPFSTSTMSFVGQAIASVLKKPAEMANKYLNVAGMITTQNEIIRAVGEVTGSKFEISYLKSADLEKIADKKMAKNDHSGFMEYLQQFVFANGMGYAPAPKDSANGLLKLEYEDLPEAVKKCLP
;
A
#
# COMPACT_ATOMS: atom_id res chain seq x y z
N MET A 1 14.59 19.64 -2.80
CA MET A 1 14.41 20.21 -1.45
C MET A 1 14.91 21.65 -1.40
N ASP A 2 16.13 21.90 -1.91
CA ASP A 2 16.76 23.24 -1.91
C ASP A 2 15.88 24.34 -2.52
N ALA A 3 15.18 24.07 -3.62
CA ALA A 3 14.24 25.02 -4.21
C ALA A 3 13.07 25.37 -3.25
N ALA A 4 12.53 24.40 -2.53
CA ALA A 4 11.46 24.63 -1.56
C ALA A 4 11.95 25.44 -0.35
N ILE A 5 13.20 25.22 0.08
CA ILE A 5 13.87 25.99 1.13
C ILE A 5 14.10 27.44 0.65
N ALA A 6 14.68 27.62 -0.54
CA ALA A 6 14.95 28.93 -1.13
C ALA A 6 13.67 29.75 -1.32
N ALA A 7 12.58 29.10 -1.75
CA ALA A 7 11.26 29.71 -1.90
C ALA A 7 10.49 29.87 -0.58
N LYS A 8 11.07 29.45 0.56
CA LYS A 8 10.44 29.50 1.89
C LYS A 8 9.04 28.87 1.91
N VAL A 9 8.89 27.72 1.24
CA VAL A 9 7.61 27.00 1.19
C VAL A 9 7.17 26.67 2.62
N PRO A 10 5.97 27.10 3.06
CA PRO A 10 5.54 26.96 4.45
C PRO A 10 5.25 25.50 4.83
N ARG A 11 5.02 24.63 3.84
CA ARG A 11 4.73 23.22 4.04
C ARG A 11 5.14 22.37 2.86
N TYR A 12 5.86 21.28 3.14
CA TYR A 12 6.25 20.29 2.16
C TYR A 12 5.76 18.92 2.60
N ILE A 13 4.99 18.24 1.75
CA ILE A 13 4.58 16.84 1.96
C ILE A 13 5.47 15.99 1.04
N PRO A 14 6.41 15.20 1.59
CA PRO A 14 7.27 14.35 0.78
C PRO A 14 6.48 13.20 0.16
N SER A 15 7.06 12.57 -0.86
CA SER A 15 6.52 11.39 -1.53
C SER A 15 6.60 10.12 -0.66
N GLU A 16 5.75 10.04 0.37
CA GLU A 16 5.73 8.96 1.38
C GLU A 16 4.37 8.27 1.52
N PHE A 17 3.64 8.11 0.42
CA PHE A 17 2.30 7.48 0.36
C PHE A 17 2.36 5.95 0.41
N GLY A 18 3.07 5.37 1.38
CA GLY A 18 3.27 3.93 1.48
C GLY A 18 3.88 3.50 2.81
N ILE A 19 4.83 2.56 2.75
CA ILE A 19 5.46 1.95 3.93
C ILE A 19 6.18 3.02 4.78
N ASP A 20 5.99 2.96 6.11
CA ASP A 20 6.77 3.74 7.07
C ASP A 20 8.23 3.25 7.12
N THR A 21 9.05 3.83 6.26
CA THR A 21 10.48 3.54 6.15
C THR A 21 11.27 3.89 7.42
N ARG A 22 10.71 4.69 8.35
CA ARG A 22 11.34 5.00 9.64
C ARG A 22 11.14 3.84 10.61
N LYS A 23 9.93 3.28 10.65
CA LYS A 23 9.58 2.12 11.47
C LYS A 23 10.27 0.84 10.98
N TYR A 24 10.29 0.63 9.67
CA TYR A 24 10.75 -0.62 9.07
C TYR A 24 12.17 -0.56 8.47
N ARG A 25 12.99 0.41 8.88
CA ARG A 25 14.30 0.71 8.28
C ARG A 25 15.28 -0.47 8.15
N ASN A 26 15.12 -1.49 9.00
CA ASN A 26 16.00 -2.67 9.03
C ASN A 26 15.58 -3.77 8.03
N LEU A 27 14.46 -3.61 7.33
CA LEU A 27 13.98 -4.60 6.35
C LEU A 27 14.59 -4.36 4.98
N LYS A 28 14.82 -5.43 4.22
CA LYS A 28 15.34 -5.39 2.85
C LYS A 28 14.54 -4.47 1.93
N ILE A 29 13.21 -4.44 2.06
CA ILE A 29 12.36 -3.56 1.26
C ILE A 29 12.60 -2.07 1.55
N SER A 30 12.90 -1.71 2.79
CA SER A 30 13.09 -0.32 3.20
C SER A 30 14.35 0.28 2.60
N SER A 31 15.44 -0.50 2.47
CA SER A 31 16.67 -0.04 1.81
C SER A 31 16.44 0.26 0.33
N LEU A 32 15.48 -0.39 -0.33
CA LEU A 32 15.06 -0.09 -1.71
C LEU A 32 14.20 1.17 -1.81
N LEU A 33 13.52 1.57 -0.74
CA LEU A 33 12.64 2.75 -0.69
C LEU A 33 13.37 4.02 -0.22
N MET A 34 14.53 3.90 0.43
CA MET A 34 15.34 5.05 0.86
C MET A 34 15.81 5.96 -0.31
N PRO A 35 16.17 5.44 -1.50
CA PRO A 35 16.67 6.25 -2.61
C PRO A 35 15.62 7.05 -3.42
N LYS A 36 14.41 7.31 -2.90
CA LYS A 36 13.25 7.94 -3.60
C LYS A 36 13.48 9.32 -4.27
N ILE A 37 14.71 9.83 -4.33
CA ILE A 37 15.12 10.95 -5.19
C ILE A 37 15.34 10.49 -6.65
N ARG A 38 15.39 9.18 -6.95
CA ARG A 38 15.44 8.65 -8.32
C ARG A 38 14.47 7.49 -8.51
N ASN A 39 13.42 7.76 -9.29
CA ASN A 39 12.47 6.85 -9.94
C ASN A 39 11.41 6.12 -9.08
N THR A 40 10.16 6.35 -9.53
CA THR A 40 9.03 5.40 -9.74
C THR A 40 7.80 5.55 -8.84
N PHE A 41 6.64 5.69 -9.49
CA PHE A 41 5.28 5.49 -8.96
C PHE A 41 4.51 4.53 -9.89
N ASN A 42 3.56 3.78 -9.30
CA ASN A 42 2.48 2.96 -9.90
C ASN A 42 2.64 1.43 -9.92
N HIS A 43 2.64 0.73 -8.76
CA HIS A 43 2.69 -0.75 -8.81
C HIS A 43 1.78 -1.56 -7.84
N ALA A 44 1.05 -0.95 -6.89
CA ALA A 44 0.11 -1.72 -6.06
C ALA A 44 -1.12 -2.27 -6.82
N TYR A 45 -1.42 -1.72 -8.02
CA TYR A 45 -2.57 -2.13 -8.84
C TYR A 45 -2.35 -3.43 -9.64
N HIS A 46 -1.09 -3.83 -9.87
CA HIS A 46 -0.78 -4.92 -10.83
C HIS A 46 -0.87 -6.33 -10.25
N SER A 47 -0.98 -6.50 -8.93
CA SER A 47 -1.21 -7.82 -8.31
C SER A 47 -2.66 -8.29 -8.38
N ILE A 48 -3.57 -7.43 -8.84
CA ILE A 48 -5.00 -7.72 -9.01
C ILE A 48 -5.36 -7.32 -10.44
N GLN A 49 -4.90 -8.09 -11.44
CA GLN A 49 -5.40 -7.92 -12.80
C GLN A 49 -6.71 -8.70 -12.97
N PRO A 50 -7.88 -8.03 -13.08
CA PRO A 50 -9.15 -8.71 -13.39
C PRO A 50 -9.18 -9.34 -14.80
N GLN A 51 -8.18 -9.05 -15.65
CA GLN A 51 -8.03 -9.64 -16.99
C GLN A 51 -7.53 -11.09 -16.94
N LEU A 52 -6.84 -11.47 -15.86
CA LEU A 52 -6.39 -12.84 -15.61
C LEU A 52 -7.45 -13.49 -14.72
N ARG A 53 -8.09 -14.58 -15.19
CA ARG A 53 -9.03 -15.38 -14.37
C ARG A 53 -8.37 -16.10 -13.19
N LYS A 54 -7.13 -15.73 -12.84
CA LYS A 54 -6.29 -16.39 -11.86
C LYS A 54 -5.72 -15.36 -10.89
N TYR A 55 -6.02 -15.53 -9.61
CA TYR A 55 -5.44 -14.77 -8.51
C TYR A 55 -4.30 -15.55 -7.85
N TYR A 56 -3.23 -14.83 -7.54
CA TYR A 56 -2.14 -15.33 -6.71
C TYR A 56 -2.32 -14.82 -5.28
N VAL A 57 -2.40 -15.74 -4.34
CA VAL A 57 -2.62 -15.46 -2.93
C VAL A 57 -1.37 -15.85 -2.14
N VAL A 58 -0.82 -14.92 -1.38
CA VAL A 58 0.35 -15.24 -0.53
C VAL A 58 -0.09 -15.95 0.74
N ASN A 59 0.56 -17.07 1.04
CA ASN A 59 0.31 -17.94 2.19
C ASN A 59 -1.16 -18.35 2.32
N SER A 60 -1.89 -17.87 3.34
CA SER A 60 -3.34 -18.15 3.47
C SER A 60 -4.22 -17.11 2.77
N GLY A 61 -3.69 -15.92 2.50
CA GLY A 61 -4.47 -14.80 1.99
C GLY A 61 -5.23 -14.00 3.05
N ASP A 62 -5.08 -14.36 4.33
CA ASP A 62 -5.86 -13.81 5.44
C ASP A 62 -5.06 -12.83 6.31
N GLU A 63 -3.80 -12.53 5.97
CA GLU A 63 -3.07 -11.46 6.65
C GLU A 63 -3.78 -10.12 6.39
N PRO A 64 -4.23 -9.40 7.45
CA PRO A 64 -4.79 -8.08 7.29
C PRO A 64 -3.75 -7.09 6.80
N PHE A 65 -4.11 -6.28 5.83
CA PHE A 65 -3.30 -5.18 5.31
C PHE A 65 -4.14 -3.93 5.10
N SER A 66 -3.50 -2.76 5.14
CA SER A 66 -4.16 -1.50 4.79
C SER A 66 -4.06 -1.21 3.30
N THR A 67 -5.16 -0.78 2.71
CA THR A 67 -5.17 -0.20 1.37
C THR A 67 -6.13 0.99 1.32
N SER A 68 -6.12 1.75 0.24
CA SER A 68 -6.93 2.95 0.08
C SER A 68 -7.15 3.22 -1.39
N THR A 69 -8.33 3.74 -1.76
CA THR A 69 -8.51 4.26 -3.12
C THR A 69 -7.72 5.56 -3.31
N MET A 70 -7.48 5.91 -4.57
CA MET A 70 -6.86 7.19 -4.91
C MET A 70 -7.70 8.39 -4.42
N SER A 71 -9.03 8.25 -4.39
CA SER A 71 -9.93 9.30 -3.89
C SER A 71 -9.71 9.53 -2.40
N PHE A 72 -9.64 8.46 -1.60
CA PHE A 72 -9.35 8.57 -0.17
C PHE A 72 -8.00 9.23 0.09
N VAL A 73 -6.94 8.85 -0.64
CA VAL A 73 -5.62 9.49 -0.52
C VAL A 73 -5.70 10.99 -0.81
N GLY A 74 -6.42 11.38 -1.86
CA GLY A 74 -6.66 12.80 -2.18
C GLY A 74 -7.40 13.55 -1.07
N GLN A 75 -8.43 12.94 -0.48
CA GLN A 75 -9.16 13.51 0.65
C GLN A 75 -8.30 13.64 1.90
N ALA A 76 -7.43 12.66 2.18
CA ALA A 76 -6.49 12.71 3.29
C ALA A 76 -5.51 13.88 3.15
N ILE A 77 -4.92 14.04 1.96
CA ILE A 77 -4.02 15.17 1.65
C ILE A 77 -4.77 16.49 1.81
N ALA A 78 -5.96 16.62 1.23
CA ALA A 78 -6.77 17.84 1.33
C ALA A 78 -7.11 18.18 2.79
N SER A 79 -7.44 17.17 3.61
CA SER A 79 -7.75 17.34 5.03
C SER A 79 -6.53 17.78 5.83
N VAL A 80 -5.34 17.24 5.52
CA VAL A 80 -4.08 17.68 6.12
C VAL A 80 -3.80 19.15 5.81
N LEU A 81 -4.04 19.58 4.57
CA LEU A 81 -3.80 20.97 4.14
C LEU A 81 -4.78 21.97 4.78
N LYS A 82 -5.99 21.54 5.15
CA LYS A 82 -6.98 22.37 5.86
C LYS A 82 -6.65 22.61 7.33
N LYS A 83 -5.76 21.82 7.93
CA LYS A 83 -5.38 21.87 9.36
C LYS A 83 -3.88 22.08 9.58
N PRO A 84 -3.26 23.13 9.01
CA PRO A 84 -1.82 23.21 8.89
C PRO A 84 -1.09 23.21 10.24
N ALA A 85 -1.58 23.93 11.25
CA ALA A 85 -0.96 23.98 12.58
C ALA A 85 -1.06 22.63 13.32
N GLU A 86 -2.25 22.03 13.34
CA GLU A 86 -2.52 20.77 14.04
C GLU A 86 -1.76 19.58 13.41
N MET A 87 -1.52 19.64 12.09
CA MET A 87 -0.85 18.60 11.31
C MET A 87 0.65 18.86 11.09
N ALA A 88 1.21 19.98 11.58
CA ALA A 88 2.61 20.32 11.33
C ALA A 88 3.56 19.28 11.92
N ASN A 89 4.58 18.88 11.14
CA ASN A 89 5.69 18.02 11.58
C ASN A 89 5.28 16.65 12.16
N LYS A 90 4.13 16.10 11.74
CA LYS A 90 3.66 14.78 12.15
C LYS A 90 3.83 13.76 11.02
N TYR A 91 4.13 12.51 11.40
CA TYR A 91 3.97 11.37 10.51
C TYR A 91 2.56 10.82 10.73
N LEU A 92 1.74 10.79 9.68
CA LEU A 92 0.34 10.37 9.76
C LEU A 92 0.19 9.07 8.99
N ASN A 93 -0.26 8.03 9.67
CA ASN A 93 -0.71 6.81 9.02
C ASN A 93 -2.22 6.92 8.80
N VAL A 94 -2.69 6.71 7.58
CA VAL A 94 -4.11 6.68 7.23
C VAL A 94 -4.39 5.40 6.47
N ALA A 95 -5.59 4.88 6.63
CA ALA A 95 -6.01 3.69 5.91
C ALA A 95 -7.47 3.84 5.50
N GLY A 96 -7.73 3.83 4.20
CA GLY A 96 -9.08 3.77 3.64
C GLY A 96 -9.80 2.48 4.02
N MET A 97 -9.09 1.35 4.05
CA MET A 97 -9.63 0.06 4.51
C MET A 97 -8.53 -0.82 5.10
N ILE A 98 -8.91 -1.68 6.03
CA ILE A 98 -8.12 -2.82 6.50
C ILE A 98 -8.84 -4.08 6.02
N THR A 99 -8.18 -4.89 5.19
CA THR A 99 -8.81 -6.05 4.54
C THR A 99 -7.78 -7.16 4.28
N THR A 100 -8.19 -8.27 3.68
CA THR A 100 -7.32 -9.38 3.27
C THR A 100 -7.40 -9.64 1.76
N GLN A 101 -6.46 -10.42 1.20
CA GLN A 101 -6.52 -10.81 -0.21
C GLN A 101 -7.81 -11.59 -0.51
N ASN A 102 -8.21 -12.48 0.39
CA ASN A 102 -9.41 -13.30 0.23
C ASN A 102 -10.69 -12.46 0.28
N GLU A 103 -10.75 -11.43 1.12
CA GLU A 103 -11.89 -10.50 1.17
C GLU A 103 -12.03 -9.69 -0.12
N ILE A 104 -10.92 -9.18 -0.67
CA ILE A 104 -10.93 -8.47 -1.95
C ILE A 104 -11.37 -9.41 -3.08
N ILE A 105 -10.80 -10.61 -3.18
CA ILE A 105 -11.17 -11.58 -4.22
C ILE A 105 -12.66 -11.92 -4.14
N ARG A 106 -13.19 -12.12 -2.93
CA ARG A 106 -14.63 -12.34 -2.70
C ARG A 106 -15.46 -11.15 -3.17
N ALA A 107 -15.11 -9.94 -2.75
CA ALA A 107 -15.84 -8.72 -3.13
C ALA A 107 -15.84 -8.51 -4.66
N VAL A 108 -14.70 -8.76 -5.32
CA VAL A 108 -14.61 -8.72 -6.80
C VAL A 108 -15.52 -9.78 -7.41
N GLY A 109 -15.51 -11.01 -6.90
CA GLY A 109 -16.37 -12.09 -7.40
C GLY A 109 -17.86 -11.79 -7.26
N GLU A 110 -18.27 -11.22 -6.12
CA GLU A 110 -19.64 -10.80 -5.85
C GLU A 110 -20.09 -9.65 -6.76
N VAL A 111 -19.24 -8.63 -6.94
CA VAL A 111 -19.55 -7.47 -7.79
C VAL A 111 -19.61 -7.83 -9.27
N THR A 112 -18.75 -8.73 -9.72
CA THR A 112 -18.62 -9.10 -11.15
C THR A 112 -19.43 -10.34 -11.54
N GLY A 113 -19.96 -11.10 -10.57
CA GLY A 113 -20.53 -12.43 -10.80
C GLY A 113 -19.50 -13.47 -11.28
N SER A 114 -18.20 -13.18 -11.17
CA SER A 114 -17.13 -14.03 -11.69
C SER A 114 -16.62 -15.03 -10.65
N LYS A 115 -16.13 -16.16 -11.15
CA LYS A 115 -15.33 -17.13 -10.38
C LYS A 115 -13.89 -17.08 -10.85
N PHE A 116 -12.97 -17.19 -9.91
CA PHE A 116 -11.54 -17.10 -10.17
C PHE A 116 -10.83 -18.39 -9.76
N GLU A 117 -9.82 -18.75 -10.54
CA GLU A 117 -8.82 -19.73 -10.12
C GLU A 117 -7.92 -19.09 -9.08
N ILE A 118 -7.66 -19.76 -7.95
CA ILE A 118 -6.78 -19.28 -6.89
C ILE A 118 -5.53 -20.15 -6.85
N SER A 119 -4.37 -19.53 -6.85
CA SER A 119 -3.08 -20.20 -6.65
C SER A 119 -2.34 -19.58 -5.47
N TYR A 120 -1.88 -20.43 -4.57
CA TYR A 120 -1.19 -19.99 -3.37
C TYR A 120 0.33 -19.96 -3.58
N LEU A 121 0.97 -18.90 -3.12
CA LEU A 121 2.42 -18.69 -3.15
C LEU A 121 2.95 -18.64 -1.72
N LYS A 122 4.15 -19.17 -1.47
CA LYS A 122 4.80 -19.02 -0.18
C LYS A 122 5.55 -17.71 -0.13
N SER A 123 5.41 -16.95 0.97
CA SER A 123 6.17 -15.72 1.16
C SER A 123 7.70 -15.94 1.10
N ALA A 124 8.18 -17.10 1.54
CA ALA A 124 9.59 -17.49 1.43
C ALA A 124 10.09 -17.68 -0.01
N ASP A 125 9.20 -18.00 -0.95
CA ASP A 125 9.57 -18.13 -2.37
C ASP A 125 9.65 -16.74 -3.02
N LEU A 126 8.79 -15.80 -2.62
CA LEU A 126 8.86 -14.40 -3.06
C LEU A 126 10.21 -13.77 -2.70
N GLU A 127 10.70 -13.97 -1.47
CA GLU A 127 12.02 -13.46 -1.06
C GLU A 127 13.15 -13.98 -1.96
N LYS A 128 13.16 -15.29 -2.24
CA LYS A 128 14.17 -15.91 -3.11
C LYS A 128 14.08 -15.39 -4.54
N ILE A 129 12.88 -15.15 -5.05
CA ILE A 129 12.68 -14.56 -6.38
C ILE A 129 13.23 -13.13 -6.39
N ALA A 130 12.90 -12.34 -5.38
CA ALA A 130 13.41 -10.99 -5.21
C ALA A 130 14.95 -10.97 -5.16
N ASP A 131 15.57 -11.78 -4.30
CA ASP A 131 17.03 -11.91 -4.18
C ASP A 131 17.68 -12.25 -5.54
N LYS A 132 17.11 -13.22 -6.28
CA LYS A 132 17.63 -13.62 -7.60
C LYS A 132 17.53 -12.51 -8.65
N LYS A 133 16.44 -11.74 -8.66
CA LYS A 133 16.26 -10.60 -9.57
C LYS A 133 17.23 -9.48 -9.22
N MET A 134 17.30 -9.12 -7.94
CA MET A 134 18.19 -8.07 -7.47
C MET A 134 19.67 -8.38 -7.73
N ALA A 135 20.09 -9.64 -7.55
CA ALA A 135 21.46 -10.08 -7.88
C ALA A 135 21.83 -9.92 -9.37
N LYS A 136 20.83 -9.78 -10.24
CA LYS A 136 20.98 -9.56 -11.69
C LYS A 136 20.73 -8.10 -12.10
N ASN A 137 20.69 -7.16 -11.16
CA ASN A 137 20.27 -5.76 -11.37
C ASN A 137 18.85 -5.62 -11.96
N ASP A 138 17.99 -6.63 -11.80
CA ASP A 138 16.57 -6.53 -12.13
C ASP A 138 15.83 -5.95 -10.93
N HIS A 139 15.59 -4.63 -10.98
CA HIS A 139 14.88 -3.89 -9.94
C HIS A 139 13.39 -4.25 -9.83
N SER A 140 12.82 -5.03 -10.76
CA SER A 140 11.45 -5.53 -10.61
C SER A 140 11.29 -6.49 -9.42
N GLY A 141 12.40 -7.03 -8.87
CA GLY A 141 12.44 -7.81 -7.63
C GLY A 141 11.87 -7.10 -6.40
N PHE A 142 11.77 -5.77 -6.47
CA PHE A 142 11.04 -4.98 -5.49
C PHE A 142 9.59 -5.45 -5.28
N MET A 143 8.93 -5.94 -6.34
CA MET A 143 7.52 -6.36 -6.26
C MET A 143 7.33 -7.58 -5.38
N GLU A 144 8.22 -8.57 -5.47
CA GLU A 144 8.16 -9.75 -4.63
C GLU A 144 8.48 -9.42 -3.16
N TYR A 145 9.43 -8.50 -2.90
CA TYR A 145 9.64 -7.98 -1.56
C TYR A 145 8.42 -7.26 -1.00
N LEU A 146 7.73 -6.47 -1.83
CA LEU A 146 6.51 -5.76 -1.42
C LEU A 146 5.39 -6.73 -1.09
N GLN A 147 5.14 -7.73 -1.94
CA GLN A 147 4.15 -8.77 -1.69
C GLN A 147 4.47 -9.57 -0.43
N GLN A 148 5.74 -9.92 -0.21
CA GLN A 148 6.18 -10.58 1.01
C GLN A 148 5.92 -9.70 2.23
N PHE A 149 6.30 -8.41 2.18
CA PHE A 149 6.11 -7.50 3.30
C PHE A 149 4.63 -7.31 3.64
N VAL A 150 3.77 -7.11 2.64
CA VAL A 150 2.36 -6.79 2.86
C VAL A 150 1.53 -8.02 3.24
N PHE A 151 1.83 -9.20 2.68
CA PHE A 151 0.92 -10.35 2.75
C PHE A 151 1.47 -11.58 3.48
N ALA A 152 2.71 -11.56 3.99
CA ALA A 152 3.20 -12.67 4.80
C ALA A 152 2.38 -12.80 6.10
N ASN A 153 2.10 -14.03 6.55
CA ASN A 153 1.26 -14.24 7.72
C ASN A 153 1.99 -13.86 9.01
N GLY A 154 1.27 -13.27 9.95
CA GLY A 154 1.74 -12.98 11.31
C GLY A 154 2.67 -11.77 11.39
N MET A 155 2.68 -10.91 10.38
CA MET A 155 3.53 -9.72 10.36
C MET A 155 2.91 -8.55 11.13
N GLY A 156 1.57 -8.45 11.12
CA GLY A 156 0.84 -7.44 11.89
C GLY A 156 1.19 -6.01 11.47
N TYR A 157 1.45 -5.79 10.18
CA TYR A 157 1.86 -4.49 9.67
C TYR A 157 0.70 -3.55 9.32
N ALA A 158 -0.52 -4.08 9.17
CA ALA A 158 -1.71 -3.24 9.13
C ALA A 158 -1.77 -2.35 10.38
N PRO A 159 -1.97 -1.03 10.23
CA PRO A 159 -2.19 -0.16 11.38
C PRO A 159 -3.47 -0.60 12.11
N ALA A 160 -3.40 -0.72 13.43
CA ALA A 160 -4.62 -0.87 14.21
C ALA A 160 -5.50 0.37 14.02
N PRO A 161 -6.84 0.27 14.01
CA PRO A 161 -7.71 1.42 13.81
C PRO A 161 -7.44 2.60 14.75
N LYS A 162 -7.05 2.30 16.01
CA LYS A 162 -6.65 3.30 17.01
C LYS A 162 -5.37 4.08 16.66
N ASP A 163 -4.50 3.51 15.85
CA ASP A 163 -3.22 4.09 15.45
C ASP A 163 -3.35 4.86 14.11
N SER A 164 -4.54 4.83 13.50
CA SER A 164 -4.86 5.57 12.28
C SER A 164 -5.21 7.04 12.58
N ALA A 165 -4.70 7.94 11.75
CA ALA A 165 -5.03 9.36 11.76
C ALA A 165 -6.39 9.68 11.11
N ASN A 166 -7.18 8.68 10.69
CA ASN A 166 -8.50 8.89 10.09
C ASN A 166 -9.40 9.78 10.97
N GLY A 167 -9.52 9.48 12.28
CA GLY A 167 -10.34 10.28 13.19
C GLY A 167 -9.86 11.73 13.32
N LEU A 168 -8.55 11.95 13.37
CA LEU A 168 -7.92 13.28 13.40
C LEU A 168 -8.25 14.10 12.14
N LEU A 169 -8.29 13.41 10.99
CA LEU A 169 -8.59 13.99 9.68
C LEU A 169 -10.08 13.99 9.35
N LYS A 170 -10.94 13.45 10.22
CA LYS A 170 -12.38 13.24 9.99
C LYS A 170 -12.66 12.44 8.71
N LEU A 171 -11.85 11.42 8.46
CA LEU A 171 -12.02 10.48 7.35
C LEU A 171 -12.71 9.22 7.86
N GLU A 172 -13.64 8.72 7.07
CA GLU A 172 -14.31 7.44 7.31
C GLU A 172 -13.62 6.32 6.54
N TYR A 173 -13.77 5.08 7.03
CA TYR A 173 -13.32 3.92 6.27
C TYR A 173 -14.19 3.74 5.03
N GLU A 174 -13.56 3.34 3.93
CA GLU A 174 -14.19 3.04 2.66
C GLU A 174 -14.91 1.69 2.73
N ASP A 175 -16.06 1.61 2.05
CA ASP A 175 -16.74 0.34 1.83
C ASP A 175 -16.04 -0.46 0.73
N LEU A 176 -15.64 -1.70 1.03
CA LEU A 176 -14.88 -2.53 0.10
C LEU A 176 -15.66 -2.85 -1.19
N PRO A 177 -16.91 -3.34 -1.15
CA PRO A 177 -17.71 -3.54 -2.37
C PRO A 177 -17.86 -2.27 -3.22
N GLU A 178 -18.10 -1.10 -2.60
CA GLU A 178 -18.21 0.16 -3.31
C GLU A 178 -16.86 0.58 -3.94
N ALA A 179 -15.76 0.43 -3.20
CA ALA A 179 -14.42 0.69 -3.71
C ALA A 179 -14.06 -0.21 -4.89
N VAL A 180 -14.41 -1.50 -4.82
CA VAL A 180 -14.25 -2.45 -5.93
C VAL A 180 -15.05 -2.00 -7.14
N LYS A 181 -16.33 -1.64 -6.98
CA LYS A 181 -17.16 -1.13 -8.10
C LYS A 181 -16.55 0.09 -8.79
N LYS A 182 -15.95 1.02 -8.03
CA LYS A 182 -15.30 2.22 -8.58
C LYS A 182 -13.98 1.93 -9.32
N CYS A 183 -13.32 0.83 -8.98
CA CYS A 183 -12.04 0.43 -9.58
C CYS A 183 -12.22 -0.48 -10.82
N LEU A 184 -13.40 -1.07 -11.00
CA LEU A 184 -13.68 -1.87 -12.18
C LEU A 184 -13.99 -0.96 -13.39
N PRO A 185 -13.52 -1.32 -14.60
CA PRO A 185 -13.74 -0.57 -15.83
C PRO A 185 -15.19 -0.61 -16.34
#